data_AF-A0A5S9R9E8-F1
#
_entry.id   AF-A0A5S9R9E8-F1
#
_cell.length_a   1.000
_cell.length_b   1.000
_cell.length_c   1.000
_cell.angle_alpha   90.00
_cell.angle_beta   90.00
_cell.angle_gamma   90.00
#
_symmetry.space_group_name_H-M   'P 1'
#
loop_
_entity.id
_entity.type
_entity.pdbx_description
1 polymer ?
#
loop_
_entity_poly.entity_id
_entity_poly.type
_entity_poly.pdbx_seq_one_letter_code
_entity_poly.pdbx_strand_id
1 'polypeptide(L)'
;MPETDEVKPAIPKYPPGLRARGKRLWRELHTTGDFSGCPETQTVAEEACYLTDEIARLRRIVRAAGADTRVTGYNGQPVSMPEADDLRKNQTILLSMLKSLRMPDDEDGKLTRSQVGKRGAQARWGDRR
;
A
#
# COMPACT_ATOMS: atom_id res chain seq x y z
N MET A 1 41.14 3.58 9.90
CA MET A 1 39.98 3.68 8.99
C MET A 1 38.78 3.90 9.88
N PRO A 2 38.14 5.08 9.88
CA PRO A 2 37.00 5.30 10.75
C PRO A 2 35.82 4.48 10.23
N GLU A 3 35.28 3.70 11.15
CA GLU A 3 34.08 2.88 11.05
C GLU A 3 32.92 3.80 10.65
N THR A 4 32.43 3.67 9.43
CA THR A 4 31.21 4.37 9.00
C THR A 4 30.04 3.79 9.77
N ASP A 5 29.63 4.51 10.81
CA ASP A 5 28.39 4.30 11.53
C ASP A 5 27.24 4.41 10.50
N GLU A 6 26.70 3.26 10.09
CA GLU A 6 25.51 3.17 9.23
C GLU A 6 24.33 3.76 10.01
N VAL A 7 24.07 5.05 9.81
CA VAL A 7 22.91 5.74 10.39
C VAL A 7 21.66 5.09 9.80
N LYS A 8 21.07 4.15 10.54
CA LYS A 8 19.76 3.58 10.20
C LYS A 8 18.78 4.73 9.97
N PRO A 9 18.16 4.84 8.78
CA PRO A 9 17.19 5.90 8.55
C PRO A 9 16.06 5.74 9.56
N ALA A 10 15.81 6.80 10.35
CA ALA A 10 14.77 6.79 11.35
C ALA A 10 13.41 6.69 10.66
N ILE A 11 12.72 5.56 10.84
CA ILE A 11 11.40 5.33 10.24
C ILE A 11 10.44 6.41 10.78
N PRO A 12 9.78 7.19 9.92
CA PRO A 12 8.86 8.23 10.37
C PRO A 12 7.70 7.62 11.14
N LYS A 13 7.14 8.41 12.06
CA LYS A 13 5.95 8.01 12.82
C LYS A 13 4.79 7.77 11.84
N TYR A 14 4.09 6.66 12.03
CA TYR A 14 2.95 6.31 11.20
C TYR A 14 1.77 7.29 11.40
N PRO A 15 0.92 7.48 10.37
CA PRO A 15 -0.30 8.29 10.48
C PRO A 15 -1.26 7.82 11.59
N PRO A 16 -2.00 8.73 12.25
CA PRO A 16 -2.98 8.36 13.27
C PRO A 16 -4.07 7.45 12.70
N GLY A 17 -4.71 6.63 13.55
CA GLY A 17 -5.83 5.77 13.13
C GLY A 17 -5.45 4.46 12.45
N LEU A 18 -4.19 4.26 12.05
CA LEU A 18 -3.73 2.96 11.55
C LEU A 18 -3.84 1.85 12.62
N ARG A 19 -4.26 0.68 12.17
CA ARG A 19 -4.33 -0.57 12.94
C ARG A 19 -3.12 -1.45 12.63
N ALA A 20 -3.15 -2.69 13.13
CA ALA A 20 -1.97 -3.56 13.14
C ALA A 20 -1.37 -3.82 11.74
N ARG A 21 -2.20 -3.99 10.70
CA ARG A 21 -1.68 -4.32 9.36
C ARG A 21 -1.17 -3.09 8.64
N GLY A 22 -1.87 -1.96 8.73
CA GLY A 22 -1.42 -0.67 8.20
C GLY A 22 -0.10 -0.24 8.83
N LYS A 23 0.05 -0.34 10.17
CA LYS A 23 1.32 -0.05 10.86
C LYS A 23 2.47 -0.97 10.42
N ARG A 24 2.17 -2.23 10.09
CA ARG A 24 3.16 -3.18 9.57
C ARG A 24 3.60 -2.76 8.17
N LEU A 25 2.64 -2.49 7.27
CA LEU A 25 2.95 -2.03 5.91
C LEU A 25 3.74 -0.71 5.92
N TRP A 26 3.34 0.26 6.76
CA TRP A 26 4.06 1.52 6.91
C TRP A 26 5.55 1.33 7.22
N ARG A 27 5.83 0.50 8.22
CA ARG A 27 7.20 0.16 8.62
C ARG A 27 7.95 -0.55 7.49
N GLU A 28 7.31 -1.51 6.82
CA GLU A 28 7.93 -2.23 5.69
C GLU A 28 8.27 -1.27 4.55
N LEU A 29 7.34 -0.40 4.14
CA LEU A 29 7.57 0.58 3.08
C LEU A 29 8.77 1.48 3.41
N HIS A 30 8.79 2.07 4.60
CA HIS A 30 9.86 3.00 5.04
C HIS A 30 11.16 2.31 5.46
N THR A 31 11.14 0.99 5.70
CA THR A 31 12.38 0.20 5.83
C THR A 31 13.02 -0.01 4.47
N THR A 32 12.22 -0.10 3.40
CA THR A 32 12.68 -0.43 2.05
C THR A 32 12.95 0.78 1.15
N GLY A 33 12.52 1.98 1.53
CA GLY A 33 12.70 3.19 0.73
C GLY A 33 12.42 4.47 1.50
N ASP A 34 12.87 5.59 0.95
CA ASP A 34 12.64 6.94 1.47
C ASP A 34 11.65 7.68 0.57
N PHE A 35 10.59 8.22 1.17
CA PHE A 35 9.52 8.96 0.49
C PHE A 35 9.52 10.45 0.82
N SER A 36 10.43 10.92 1.69
CA SER A 36 10.43 12.29 2.24
C SER A 36 10.53 13.40 1.17
N GLY A 37 11.10 13.10 0.01
CA GLY A 37 11.23 14.02 -1.12
C GLY A 37 10.09 13.99 -2.14
N CYS A 38 9.04 13.17 -1.92
CA CYS A 38 7.95 12.99 -2.88
C CYS A 38 6.58 12.93 -2.18
N PRO A 39 5.92 14.09 -1.97
CA PRO A 39 4.66 14.17 -1.25
C PRO A 39 3.54 13.31 -1.84
N GLU A 40 3.46 13.18 -3.17
CA GLU A 40 2.45 12.35 -3.82
C GLU A 40 2.67 10.86 -3.54
N THR A 41 3.92 10.39 -3.60
CA THR A 41 4.27 9.00 -3.24
C THR A 41 4.02 8.73 -1.77
N GLN A 42 4.36 9.68 -0.90
CA GLN A 42 4.07 9.59 0.53
C GLN A 42 2.56 9.47 0.78
N THR A 43 1.74 10.30 0.12
CA THR A 43 0.28 10.25 0.22
C THR A 43 -0.27 8.87 -0.21
N VAL A 44 0.22 8.33 -1.33
CA VAL A 44 -0.20 6.98 -1.79
C VAL A 44 0.23 5.90 -0.80
N ALA A 45 1.41 6.01 -0.19
CA ALA A 45 1.87 5.08 0.83
C ALA A 45 0.99 5.11 2.09
N GLU A 46 0.58 6.31 2.52
CA GLU A 46 -0.35 6.51 3.64
C GLU A 46 -1.73 5.87 3.34
N GLU A 47 -2.32 6.18 2.18
CA GLU A 47 -3.61 5.63 1.75
C GLU A 47 -3.58 4.11 1.62
N ALA A 48 -2.49 3.55 1.08
CA ALA A 48 -2.31 2.09 1.01
C ALA A 48 -2.29 1.44 2.41
N CYS A 49 -1.76 2.13 3.43
CA CYS A 49 -1.76 1.63 4.81
C CYS A 49 -3.18 1.61 5.39
N TYR A 50 -3.97 2.67 5.21
CA TYR A 50 -5.37 2.70 5.65
C TYR A 50 -6.20 1.63 4.94
N LEU A 51 -6.05 1.52 3.63
CA LEU A 51 -6.78 0.53 2.82
C LEU A 51 -6.43 -0.90 3.21
N THR A 52 -5.18 -1.15 3.61
CA THR A 52 -4.75 -2.46 4.13
C THR A 52 -5.48 -2.84 5.42
N ASP A 53 -5.72 -1.89 6.32
CA ASP A 53 -6.50 -2.13 7.54
C ASP A 53 -7.99 -2.34 7.24
N GLU A 54 -8.53 -1.63 6.25
CA GLU A 54 -9.91 -1.80 5.82
C GLU A 54 -10.14 -3.17 5.16
N ILE A 55 -9.23 -3.61 4.29
CA ILE A 55 -9.22 -4.98 3.75
C ILE A 55 -9.16 -6.01 4.89
N ALA A 56 -8.42 -5.74 5.96
CA ALA A 56 -8.37 -6.63 7.12
C ALA A 56 -9.71 -6.69 7.87
N ARG A 57 -10.43 -5.57 7.95
CA ARG A 57 -11.79 -5.51 8.52
C ARG A 57 -12.78 -6.30 7.65
N LEU A 58 -12.84 -6.02 6.35
CA LEU A 58 -13.73 -6.70 5.40
C LEU A 58 -13.46 -8.20 5.34
N ARG A 59 -12.19 -8.63 5.35
CA ARG A 59 -11.82 -10.06 5.42
C ARG A 59 -12.40 -10.76 6.64
N ARG A 60 -12.50 -10.09 7.79
CA ARG A 60 -13.11 -10.68 8.99
C ARG A 60 -14.62 -10.83 8.84
N ILE A 61 -15.30 -9.84 8.25
CA ILE A 61 -16.73 -9.87 7.99
C ILE A 61 -17.09 -10.99 7.01
N VAL A 62 -16.41 -11.04 5.87
CA VAL A 62 -16.62 -12.09 4.84
C VAL A 62 -16.32 -13.48 5.41
N ARG A 63 -15.26 -13.64 6.23
CA ARG A 63 -14.96 -14.92 6.89
C ARG A 63 -16.04 -15.34 7.89
N ALA A 64 -16.64 -14.39 8.59
CA ALA A 64 -17.70 -14.69 9.55
C ALA A 64 -18.98 -15.18 8.87
N ALA A 65 -19.23 -14.81 7.61
CA ALA A 65 -20.33 -15.35 6.80
C ALA A 65 -20.13 -16.84 6.43
N GLY A 66 -18.91 -17.36 6.50
CA GLY A 66 -18.62 -18.77 6.24
C GLY A 66 -18.58 -19.11 4.75
N ALA A 67 -19.10 -20.30 4.40
CA ALA A 67 -19.06 -20.81 3.03
C ALA A 67 -20.10 -20.17 2.10
N ASP A 68 -21.19 -19.63 2.66
CA ASP A 68 -22.22 -18.93 1.89
C ASP A 68 -22.12 -17.42 2.14
N THR A 69 -21.60 -16.71 1.14
CA THR A 69 -21.47 -15.25 1.16
C THR A 69 -22.64 -14.55 0.49
N ARG A 70 -23.80 -15.21 0.40
CA ARG A 70 -25.03 -14.62 -0.14
C ARG A 70 -25.90 -14.07 0.98
N VAL A 71 -26.59 -12.97 0.70
CA VAL A 71 -27.58 -12.33 1.57
C VAL A 71 -28.92 -12.25 0.83
N THR A 72 -29.99 -12.05 1.58
CA THR A 72 -31.33 -11.88 1.00
C THR A 72 -31.43 -10.52 0.33
N GLY A 73 -31.63 -10.52 -0.99
CA GLY A 73 -31.89 -9.33 -1.79
C GLY A 73 -33.38 -8.97 -1.85
N TYR A 74 -33.71 -8.05 -2.75
CA TYR A 74 -35.09 -7.68 -3.04
C TYR A 74 -35.92 -8.92 -3.42
N ASN A 75 -37.19 -9.01 -2.99
CA ASN A 75 -38.07 -10.16 -3.25
C ASN A 75 -37.51 -11.54 -2.82
N GLY A 76 -36.54 -11.60 -1.90
CA GLY A 76 -36.01 -12.88 -1.41
C GLY A 76 -34.97 -13.54 -2.30
N GLN A 77 -34.52 -12.89 -3.39
CA GLN A 77 -33.47 -13.47 -4.24
C GLN A 77 -32.15 -13.57 -3.47
N PRO A 78 -31.36 -14.64 -3.62
CA PRO A 78 -30.01 -14.68 -3.06
C PRO A 78 -29.06 -13.79 -3.88
N VAL A 79 -28.43 -12.81 -3.23
CA VAL A 79 -27.45 -11.89 -3.86
C VAL A 79 -26.12 -11.96 -3.13
N SER A 80 -25.01 -11.62 -3.79
CA SER A 80 -23.71 -11.51 -3.12
C SER A 80 -23.74 -10.49 -1.99
N MET A 81 -23.07 -10.80 -0.87
CA MET A 81 -22.92 -9.84 0.22
C MET A 81 -22.12 -8.61 -0.26
N PRO A 82 -22.55 -7.38 0.04
CA PRO A 82 -21.87 -6.15 -0.38
C PRO A 82 -20.39 -6.11 0.02
N GLU A 83 -20.05 -6.61 1.21
CA GLU A 83 -18.68 -6.58 1.74
C GLU A 83 -17.73 -7.50 0.98
N ALA A 84 -18.23 -8.55 0.31
CA ALA A 84 -17.40 -9.40 -0.54
C ALA A 84 -17.00 -8.66 -1.82
N ASP A 85 -17.92 -7.88 -2.39
CA ASP A 85 -17.66 -7.05 -3.56
C ASP A 85 -16.72 -5.89 -3.20
N ASP A 86 -16.96 -5.23 -2.06
CA ASP A 86 -16.10 -4.14 -1.58
C ASP A 86 -14.70 -4.64 -1.21
N LEU A 87 -14.59 -5.85 -0.64
CA LEU A 87 -13.29 -6.48 -0.41
C LEU A 87 -12.52 -6.66 -1.72
N ARG A 88 -13.18 -7.12 -2.78
CA ARG A 88 -12.56 -7.31 -4.10
C ARG A 88 -12.11 -5.97 -4.68
N LYS A 89 -12.97 -4.95 -4.66
CA LYS A 89 -12.63 -3.59 -5.14
C LYS A 89 -11.44 -3.01 -4.39
N ASN A 90 -11.44 -3.09 -3.06
CA ASN A 90 -10.36 -2.59 -2.22
C ASN A 90 -9.04 -3.33 -2.47
N GLN A 91 -9.07 -4.64 -2.71
CA GLN A 91 -7.87 -5.39 -3.09
C GLN A 91 -7.29 -4.93 -4.44
N THR A 92 -8.14 -4.64 -5.42
CA THR A 92 -7.71 -4.09 -6.72
C THR A 92 -7.11 -2.70 -6.57
N ILE A 93 -7.73 -1.82 -5.79
CA ILE A 93 -7.22 -0.47 -5.51
C ILE A 93 -5.88 -0.55 -4.78
N LEU A 94 -5.75 -1.38 -3.76
CA LEU A 94 -4.49 -1.58 -3.05
C LEU A 94 -3.40 -2.09 -3.99
N LEU A 95 -3.71 -3.05 -4.85
CA LEU A 95 -2.74 -3.53 -5.85
C LEU A 95 -2.29 -2.41 -6.79
N SER A 96 -3.22 -1.54 -7.22
CA SER A 96 -2.90 -0.37 -8.07
C SER A 96 -1.99 0.62 -7.34
N MET A 97 -2.31 0.97 -6.09
CA MET A 97 -1.47 1.85 -5.24
C MET A 97 -0.09 1.23 -5.01
N LEU A 98 -0.01 -0.06 -4.70
CA LEU A 98 1.27 -0.74 -4.50
C LEU A 98 2.08 -0.82 -5.79
N LYS A 99 1.43 -0.90 -6.96
CA LYS A 99 2.13 -0.82 -8.26
C LYS A 99 2.67 0.58 -8.49
N SER A 100 1.89 1.64 -8.27
CA SER A 100 2.37 3.01 -8.46
C SER A 100 3.52 3.37 -7.52
N LEU A 101 3.58 2.78 -6.31
CA LEU A 101 4.74 2.91 -5.41
C LEU A 101 6.00 2.17 -5.89
N ARG A 102 5.84 1.16 -6.76
CA ARG A 102 6.93 0.24 -7.18
C ARG A 102 7.56 0.57 -8.52
N MET A 103 6.97 1.44 -9.34
CA MET A 103 7.36 1.62 -10.74
C MET A 103 8.49 2.65 -10.95
N PRO A 104 9.58 2.24 -11.61
CA PRO A 104 10.22 3.00 -12.67
C PRO A 104 9.61 2.58 -14.02
N ASP A 105 8.91 3.50 -14.70
CA ASP A 105 8.55 3.33 -16.11
C ASP A 105 9.77 3.67 -16.99
N ASP A 106 10.47 2.66 -17.50
CA ASP A 106 11.54 2.76 -18.49
C ASP A 106 11.01 2.52 -19.92
N GLU A 107 9.90 3.15 -20.32
CA GLU A 107 9.37 2.94 -21.69
C GLU A 107 9.01 4.19 -22.48
N ASP A 108 9.01 5.43 -21.97
CA ASP A 108 8.95 6.58 -22.87
C ASP A 108 9.43 7.89 -22.23
N GLY A 109 10.43 8.48 -22.88
CA GLY A 109 11.06 9.72 -22.44
C GLY A 109 10.09 10.89 -22.43
N LYS A 110 9.63 11.29 -21.24
CA LYS A 110 9.36 12.67 -20.79
C LYS A 110 9.02 12.65 -19.30
N LEU A 111 10.04 12.80 -18.46
CA LEU A 111 9.96 12.68 -17.01
C LEU A 111 9.25 13.86 -16.32
N THR A 112 8.41 13.57 -15.32
CA THR A 112 8.25 14.15 -13.95
C THR A 112 6.94 13.62 -13.31
N ARG A 113 6.70 13.54 -11.98
CA ARG A 113 7.03 14.41 -10.82
C ARG A 113 7.82 13.66 -9.72
N SER A 114 8.95 14.12 -9.19
CA SER A 114 9.82 15.22 -9.59
C SER A 114 11.08 14.67 -10.29
N GLN A 115 10.86 14.08 -11.47
CA GLN A 115 11.71 13.17 -12.29
C GLN A 115 11.54 11.68 -11.92
N VAL A 116 10.25 11.33 -11.77
CA VAL A 116 9.60 10.06 -11.36
C VAL A 116 9.87 9.64 -9.90
N GLY A 117 10.85 10.28 -9.26
CA GLY A 117 10.92 10.47 -7.81
C GLY A 117 12.25 10.09 -7.14
N LYS A 118 13.47 10.10 -7.72
CA LYS A 118 14.06 10.70 -8.93
C LYS A 118 14.59 9.66 -9.95
N ARG A 119 14.19 8.38 -9.80
CA ARG A 119 14.23 7.26 -10.80
C ARG A 119 13.67 5.97 -10.14
N GLY A 120 12.60 6.11 -9.36
CA GLY A 120 12.05 5.08 -8.46
C GLY A 120 12.80 4.88 -7.14
N ALA A 121 13.56 5.89 -6.69
CA ALA A 121 14.67 5.88 -5.71
C ALA A 121 16.05 5.42 -6.26
N GLN A 122 16.19 5.34 -7.59
CA GLN A 122 17.32 4.83 -8.38
C GLN A 122 17.26 3.29 -8.55
N ALA A 123 16.28 2.90 -9.37
CA ALA A 123 15.85 1.54 -9.76
C ALA A 123 15.30 0.64 -8.65
N ARG A 124 15.77 0.83 -7.40
CA ARG A 124 15.20 0.55 -6.05
C ARG A 124 16.28 0.22 -5.01
N TRP A 125 17.51 -0.22 -5.37
CA TRP A 125 18.61 -0.62 -4.44
C TRP A 125 20.03 -0.57 -5.08
N GLY A 126 20.42 0.49 -5.79
CA GLY A 126 21.70 0.55 -6.54
C GLY A 126 22.94 -0.01 -5.80
N ASP A 127 23.38 -1.19 -6.24
CA ASP A 127 24.67 -1.86 -6.11
C ASP A 127 25.45 -1.69 -4.78
N ARG A 128 25.47 -2.74 -3.94
CA ARG A 128 26.36 -2.85 -2.77
C ARG A 128 27.81 -3.00 -3.25
N ARG A 129 28.58 -1.92 -3.26
CA ARG A 129 30.05 -1.95 -3.26
C ARG A 129 30.65 -0.74 -2.57
#